data_AF-A0A845X9U5-F1
#
_entry.id   AF-A0A845X9U5-F1
#
_cell.length_a   1.000
_cell.length_b   1.000
_cell.length_c   1.000
_cell.angle_alpha   90.00
_cell.angle_beta   90.00
_cell.angle_gamma   90.00
#
_symmetry.space_group_name_H-M   'P 1'
#
loop_
_entity.id
_entity.type
_entity.pdbx_description
1 polymer ?
#
loop_
_entity_poly.entity_id
_entity_poly.type
_entity_poly.pdbx_seq_one_letter_code
_entity_poly.pdbx_strand_id
1 'polypeptide(L)'
;SRYKPQPSSCFGQGTLVLMADGQTKPIESIQLGDEVQSNLGPRKVVLIEQPKRANRTLYSLNQSTVFATSGHPFRAAGADNVMRYALDPWLLIDGIPTMTVTGVGKLEEKTQLLGLNNGEPTSIEINQIEPHPPTDKDSDELVYDLLLENWEKGHAAYYVGGPDIFFAVDAETADPLHETEVTVAIVAAMEMVKSACWEHVKDPQQDIPHFLAAIDISDLPDLARKASRSFVGREKKWRPSIPTQDFYLRDGDWDAHTSFLEYYLVRDFGRWIRSELLTGWRSDIVGRSLGDHLVVGLFDLELIGEPMIANTDISIELEAKGIQLIWSDVPKCVTLPASAKPIWTIRFDRSVDMGRALATAPSPMLAGKIRQNQQVLGHFRAAIAVDGQPTPRTDYFIFNPDGFVIGRICLDLRWLSKSDLRLEADAAQHWTRRHIMSLAIALGRQLGYKLLAQFEAHSMRSI
;
A
#
# COMPACT_ATOMS: atom_id res chain seq x y z
N SER A 1 -4.34 4.61 -19.45
CA SER A 1 -4.80 5.56 -18.43
C SER A 1 -4.24 5.11 -17.09
N ARG A 2 -3.39 5.93 -16.44
CA ARG A 2 -2.97 5.62 -15.07
C ARG A 2 -4.15 5.93 -14.16
N TYR A 3 -4.57 4.96 -13.34
CA TYR A 3 -5.52 5.19 -12.24
C TYR A 3 -5.01 6.36 -11.40
N LYS A 4 -5.88 7.33 -11.09
CA LYS A 4 -5.57 8.47 -10.22
C LYS A 4 -6.32 8.24 -8.91
N PRO A 5 -5.65 7.73 -7.86
CA PRO A 5 -6.31 7.52 -6.58
C PRO A 5 -6.74 8.86 -5.98
N GLN A 6 -7.89 8.85 -5.31
CA GLN A 6 -8.38 9.97 -4.51
C GLN A 6 -7.51 10.12 -3.23
N PRO A 7 -7.55 11.26 -2.51
CA PRO A 7 -6.91 11.38 -1.20
C PRO A 7 -7.52 10.42 -0.17
N SER A 8 -6.99 10.45 1.07
CA SER A 8 -7.36 9.60 2.23
C SER A 8 -8.86 9.41 2.42
N SER A 9 -9.30 8.53 3.30
CA SER A 9 -10.70 8.22 3.47
C SER A 9 -11.18 8.39 4.91
N CYS A 10 -12.44 8.83 5.04
CA CYS A 10 -12.97 9.54 6.19
C CYS A 10 -14.51 9.53 6.18
N PHE A 11 -15.12 10.11 7.21
CA PHE A 11 -16.55 10.33 7.35
C PHE A 11 -16.95 11.80 7.22
N GLY A 12 -18.09 12.07 6.57
CA GLY A 12 -18.71 13.39 6.52
C GLY A 12 -19.31 13.82 7.85
N GLN A 13 -19.57 15.13 7.96
CA GLN A 13 -20.22 15.74 9.13
C GLN A 13 -21.56 15.09 9.43
N GLY A 14 -21.92 15.01 10.71
CA GLY A 14 -23.17 14.41 11.19
C GLY A 14 -23.13 12.88 11.30
N THR A 15 -22.07 12.21 10.84
CA THR A 15 -21.86 10.78 11.12
C THR A 15 -21.78 10.60 12.63
N LEU A 16 -22.66 9.80 13.24
CA LEU A 16 -22.61 9.60 14.69
C LEU A 16 -21.62 8.50 15.06
N VAL A 17 -20.89 8.74 16.14
CA VAL A 17 -19.95 7.80 16.77
C VAL A 17 -20.57 7.31 18.06
N LEU A 18 -20.48 6.01 18.31
CA LEU A 18 -20.91 5.42 19.58
C LEU A 18 -19.84 5.67 20.66
N MET A 19 -20.22 6.41 21.69
CA MET A 19 -19.36 6.73 22.83
C MET A 19 -19.27 5.56 23.81
N ALA A 20 -18.24 5.54 24.65
CA ALA A 20 -18.03 4.46 25.63
C ALA A 20 -19.13 4.36 26.69
N ASP A 21 -19.86 5.44 26.95
CA ASP A 21 -21.00 5.47 27.88
C ASP A 21 -22.33 5.04 27.22
N GLY A 22 -22.30 4.66 25.95
CA GLY A 22 -23.45 4.25 25.15
C GLY A 22 -24.23 5.40 24.50
N GLN A 23 -23.86 6.66 24.74
CA GLN A 23 -24.42 7.80 24.00
C GLN A 23 -23.84 7.88 22.59
N THR A 24 -24.45 8.71 21.75
CA THR A 24 -23.93 9.04 20.42
C THR A 24 -23.46 10.48 20.37
N LYS A 25 -22.42 10.73 19.58
CA LYS A 25 -21.89 12.08 19.34
C LYS A 25 -21.56 12.24 17.84
N PRO A 26 -21.93 13.36 17.20
CA PRO A 26 -21.48 13.64 15.84
C PRO A 26 -19.95 13.66 15.77
N ILE A 27 -19.38 13.10 14.70
CA ILE A 27 -17.92 12.92 14.58
C ILE A 27 -17.16 14.24 14.64
N GLU A 28 -17.73 15.32 14.09
CA GLU A 28 -17.14 16.66 14.13
C GLU A 28 -17.09 17.28 15.54
N SER A 29 -17.84 16.71 16.49
CA SER A 29 -17.87 17.16 17.89
C SER A 29 -16.89 16.39 18.78
N ILE A 30 -16.32 15.27 18.31
CA ILE A 30 -15.36 14.45 19.05
C ILE A 30 -14.10 15.27 19.35
N GLN A 31 -13.54 15.08 20.54
CA GLN A 31 -12.32 15.77 21.00
C GLN A 31 -11.24 14.76 21.39
N LEU A 32 -9.97 15.19 21.36
CA LEU A 32 -8.87 14.37 21.86
C LEU A 32 -9.12 14.01 23.34
N GLY A 33 -8.93 12.74 23.66
CA GLY A 33 -9.20 12.17 24.97
C GLY A 33 -10.63 11.69 25.22
N ASP A 34 -11.58 11.98 24.32
CA ASP A 34 -12.92 11.36 24.37
C ASP A 34 -12.79 9.83 24.30
N GLU A 35 -13.62 9.12 25.04
CA GLU A 35 -13.67 7.64 25.02
C GLU A 35 -14.81 7.15 24.13
N VAL A 36 -14.46 6.39 23.09
CA VAL A 36 -15.42 5.78 22.16
C VAL A 36 -15.54 4.28 22.42
N GLN A 37 -16.68 3.71 22.06
CA GLN A 37 -16.86 2.27 22.10
C GLN A 37 -16.06 1.63 20.96
N SER A 38 -15.27 0.60 21.30
CA SER A 38 -14.53 -0.20 20.31
C SER A 38 -14.79 -1.69 20.50
N ASN A 39 -14.44 -2.50 19.49
CA ASN A 39 -14.51 -3.96 19.57
C ASN A 39 -13.59 -4.58 20.64
N LEU A 40 -12.62 -3.82 21.17
CA LEU A 40 -11.69 -4.22 22.23
C LEU A 40 -11.99 -3.52 23.57
N GLY A 41 -13.22 -3.02 23.74
CA GLY A 41 -13.66 -2.21 24.88
C GLY A 41 -13.43 -0.71 24.65
N PRO A 42 -13.77 0.16 25.61
CA PRO A 42 -13.55 1.60 25.50
C PRO A 42 -12.10 1.96 25.15
N ARG A 43 -11.94 2.96 24.28
CA ARG A 43 -10.64 3.50 23.85
C ARG A 43 -10.69 5.01 23.74
N LYS A 44 -9.59 5.66 24.14
CA LYS A 44 -9.42 7.10 23.96
C LYS A 44 -9.09 7.46 22.52
N VAL A 45 -9.64 8.56 22.04
CA VAL A 45 -9.24 9.21 20.79
C VAL A 45 -7.92 9.95 21.03
N VAL A 46 -6.91 9.64 20.21
CA VAL A 46 -5.56 10.21 20.33
C VAL A 46 -5.13 11.05 19.14
N LEU A 47 -5.84 10.93 18.01
CA LEU A 47 -5.70 11.81 16.85
C LEU A 47 -7.07 11.95 16.19
N ILE A 48 -7.36 13.13 15.66
CA ILE A 48 -8.54 13.38 14.83
C ILE A 48 -8.02 13.97 13.52
N GLU A 49 -8.12 13.19 12.45
CA GLU A 49 -7.79 13.70 11.11
C GLU A 49 -8.98 14.48 10.57
N GLN A 50 -8.73 15.64 9.97
CA GLN A 50 -9.78 16.54 9.47
C GLN A 50 -9.47 17.05 8.05
N PRO A 51 -9.20 16.18 7.06
CA PRO A 51 -8.89 16.64 5.71
C PRO A 51 -10.13 17.23 5.02
N LYS A 52 -9.92 18.10 4.02
CA LYS A 52 -11.02 18.61 3.20
C LYS A 52 -11.59 17.50 2.34
N ARG A 53 -12.91 17.43 2.20
CA ARG A 53 -13.65 16.52 1.30
C ARG A 53 -13.12 16.57 -0.12
N ALA A 54 -12.67 17.73 -0.61
CA ALA A 54 -11.93 17.88 -1.87
C ALA A 54 -12.61 17.19 -3.06
N ASN A 55 -13.91 17.44 -3.23
CA ASN A 55 -14.74 16.89 -4.31
C ASN A 55 -14.85 15.35 -4.31
N ARG A 56 -14.66 14.69 -3.17
CA ARG A 56 -14.95 13.26 -3.01
C ARG A 56 -16.46 13.03 -2.85
N THR A 57 -16.99 12.03 -3.54
CA THR A 57 -18.34 11.50 -3.26
C THR A 57 -18.33 10.81 -1.89
N LEU A 58 -19.35 11.07 -1.08
CA LEU A 58 -19.61 10.33 0.16
C LEU A 58 -20.72 9.31 -0.10
N TYR A 59 -20.76 8.25 0.69
CA TYR A 59 -21.70 7.16 0.50
C TYR A 59 -22.38 6.84 1.82
N SER A 60 -23.70 6.69 1.78
CA SER A 60 -24.47 6.16 2.89
C SER A 60 -24.85 4.70 2.66
N LEU A 61 -24.89 3.96 3.75
CA LEU A 61 -25.20 2.53 3.77
C LEU A 61 -26.55 2.31 4.44
N ASN A 62 -27.46 1.56 3.82
CA ASN A 62 -28.77 1.21 4.38
C ASN A 62 -29.58 2.41 4.89
N GLN A 63 -29.51 3.57 4.21
CA GLN A 63 -30.17 4.82 4.62
C GLN A 63 -29.72 5.35 6.01
N SER A 64 -28.57 4.89 6.51
CA SER A 64 -27.98 5.38 7.75
C SER A 64 -27.38 6.78 7.59
N THR A 65 -27.03 7.39 8.72
CA THR A 65 -26.31 8.66 8.80
C THR A 65 -24.80 8.53 8.59
N VAL A 66 -24.30 7.36 8.18
CA VAL A 66 -22.89 7.18 7.83
C VAL A 66 -22.64 7.80 6.47
N PHE A 67 -21.69 8.73 6.38
CA PHE A 67 -21.26 9.31 5.11
C PHE A 67 -19.78 9.02 4.87
N ALA A 68 -19.45 7.84 4.37
CA ALA A 68 -18.05 7.43 4.19
C ALA A 68 -17.55 7.73 2.77
N THR A 69 -16.26 8.03 2.62
CA THR A 69 -15.60 8.03 1.31
C THR A 69 -15.42 6.60 0.78
N SER A 70 -15.17 6.46 -0.53
CA SER A 70 -15.12 5.14 -1.18
C SER A 70 -14.00 4.22 -0.66
N GLY A 71 -12.92 4.79 -0.12
CA GLY A 71 -11.79 4.02 0.41
C GLY A 71 -11.99 3.47 1.82
N HIS A 72 -13.09 3.78 2.51
CA HIS A 72 -13.12 3.62 3.97
C HIS A 72 -13.24 2.16 4.38
N PRO A 73 -12.40 1.68 5.31
CA PRO A 73 -12.39 0.28 5.71
C PRO A 73 -13.50 -0.05 6.71
N PHE A 74 -14.49 -0.82 6.25
CA PHE A 74 -15.50 -1.46 7.09
C PHE A 74 -15.08 -2.88 7.45
N ARG A 75 -15.35 -3.33 8.68
CA ARG A 75 -15.05 -4.70 9.11
C ARG A 75 -16.04 -5.71 8.51
N ALA A 76 -15.51 -6.79 7.94
CA ALA A 76 -16.31 -7.94 7.54
C ALA A 76 -16.93 -8.64 8.77
N ALA A 77 -18.16 -9.12 8.65
CA ALA A 77 -18.73 -10.06 9.61
C ALA A 77 -18.11 -11.46 9.43
N GLY A 78 -17.58 -12.08 10.50
CA GLY A 78 -17.10 -13.46 10.44
C GLY A 78 -16.35 -13.91 11.70
N ALA A 79 -15.96 -15.18 11.77
CA ALA A 79 -15.29 -15.73 12.95
C ALA A 79 -13.93 -15.05 13.25
N ASP A 80 -13.23 -14.59 12.21
CA ASP A 80 -11.91 -13.96 12.36
C ASP A 80 -11.96 -12.41 12.32
N ASN A 81 -13.04 -11.77 11.84
CA ASN A 81 -13.27 -10.31 11.80
C ASN A 81 -12.06 -9.42 11.34
N VAL A 82 -11.11 -9.99 10.60
CA VAL A 82 -9.91 -9.27 10.13
C VAL A 82 -10.04 -8.79 8.67
N MET A 83 -10.99 -9.28 7.89
CA MET A 83 -11.16 -8.79 6.53
C MET A 83 -11.83 -7.42 6.54
N ARG A 84 -11.42 -6.55 5.61
CA ARG A 84 -12.01 -5.22 5.42
C ARG A 84 -12.78 -5.16 4.11
N TYR A 85 -13.83 -4.37 4.06
CA TYR A 85 -14.54 -4.01 2.85
C TYR A 85 -14.46 -2.51 2.62
N ALA A 86 -14.22 -2.11 1.37
CA ALA A 86 -14.30 -0.73 0.93
C ALA A 86 -14.99 -0.67 -0.43
N LEU A 87 -15.67 0.44 -0.73
CA LEU A 87 -16.35 0.65 -2.02
C LEU A 87 -15.35 0.65 -3.19
N ASP A 88 -14.20 1.29 -2.99
CA ASP A 88 -13.02 1.19 -3.83
C ASP A 88 -11.89 0.49 -3.05
N PRO A 89 -11.77 -0.84 -3.17
CA PRO A 89 -10.75 -1.59 -2.44
C PRO A 89 -9.33 -1.27 -2.92
N TRP A 90 -9.14 -0.79 -4.15
CA TRP A 90 -7.83 -0.38 -4.65
C TRP A 90 -7.37 0.90 -3.96
N LEU A 91 -8.29 1.86 -3.78
CA LEU A 91 -8.01 3.08 -3.04
C LEU A 91 -7.57 2.77 -1.60
N LEU A 92 -8.27 1.85 -0.93
CA LEU A 92 -7.90 1.41 0.42
C LEU A 92 -6.51 0.74 0.43
N ILE A 93 -6.26 -0.21 -0.47
CA ILE A 93 -5.00 -0.95 -0.53
C ILE A 93 -3.82 -0.02 -0.86
N ASP A 94 -4.03 0.98 -1.71
CA ASP A 94 -2.99 1.93 -2.06
C ASP A 94 -2.73 2.91 -0.91
N GLY A 95 -3.78 3.43 -0.26
CA GLY A 95 -3.64 4.33 0.89
C GLY A 95 -3.07 3.65 2.13
N ILE A 96 -3.44 2.39 2.38
CA ILE A 96 -3.06 1.63 3.57
C ILE A 96 -2.60 0.22 3.17
N PRO A 97 -1.40 0.07 2.59
CA PRO A 97 -0.91 -1.21 2.08
C PRO A 97 -0.88 -2.34 3.12
N THR A 98 -0.80 -2.01 4.41
CA THR A 98 -0.81 -2.99 5.51
C THR A 98 -2.14 -3.72 5.65
N MET A 99 -3.26 -3.17 5.15
CA MET A 99 -4.58 -3.82 5.24
C MET A 99 -4.75 -5.01 4.29
N THR A 100 -3.92 -5.11 3.24
CA THR A 100 -3.93 -6.26 2.32
C THR A 100 -3.62 -7.59 3.00
N VAL A 101 -2.94 -7.58 4.14
CA VAL A 101 -2.46 -8.77 4.84
C VAL A 101 -3.60 -9.64 5.34
N THR A 102 -4.67 -8.99 5.77
CA THR A 102 -5.88 -9.61 6.32
C THR A 102 -7.03 -9.67 5.33
N GLY A 103 -6.78 -9.20 4.10
CA GLY A 103 -7.77 -9.16 3.03
C GLY A 103 -8.57 -7.87 2.98
N VAL A 104 -8.75 -7.42 1.74
CA VAL A 104 -9.64 -6.32 1.40
C VAL A 104 -10.60 -6.82 0.31
N GLY A 105 -11.90 -6.69 0.56
CA GLY A 105 -12.96 -6.97 -0.38
C GLY A 105 -13.64 -5.70 -0.88
N LYS A 106 -14.41 -5.86 -1.95
CA LYS A 106 -15.27 -4.80 -2.46
C LYS A 106 -16.56 -4.74 -1.65
N LEU A 107 -16.89 -3.56 -1.13
CA LEU A 107 -18.17 -3.30 -0.48
C LEU A 107 -19.26 -3.13 -1.54
N GLU A 108 -20.23 -4.03 -1.55
CA GLU A 108 -21.38 -4.00 -2.43
C GLU A 108 -22.63 -4.57 -1.76
N GLU A 109 -23.79 -4.48 -2.41
CA GLU A 109 -25.01 -5.09 -1.88
C GLU A 109 -24.80 -6.58 -1.55
N LYS A 110 -25.45 -7.05 -0.48
CA LYS A 110 -25.32 -8.37 0.16
C LYS A 110 -24.01 -8.60 0.92
N THR A 111 -23.09 -7.65 0.92
CA THR A 111 -21.92 -7.69 1.80
C THR A 111 -22.36 -7.70 3.25
N GLN A 112 -21.73 -8.55 4.07
CA GLN A 112 -22.01 -8.68 5.49
C GLN A 112 -20.93 -7.94 6.30
N LEU A 113 -21.33 -6.89 6.99
CA LEU A 113 -20.44 -6.08 7.83
C LEU A 113 -20.65 -6.41 9.30
N LEU A 114 -19.57 -6.35 10.07
CA LEU A 114 -19.63 -6.38 11.53
C LEU A 114 -20.22 -5.07 12.04
N GLY A 115 -21.10 -5.15 13.02
CA GLY A 115 -21.63 -3.97 13.67
C GLY A 115 -22.41 -4.28 14.94
N LEU A 116 -23.19 -3.30 15.38
CA LEU A 116 -24.10 -3.38 16.52
C LEU A 116 -25.52 -3.10 16.05
N ASN A 117 -26.49 -3.83 16.58
CA ASN A 117 -27.92 -3.53 16.44
C ASN A 117 -28.55 -3.49 17.83
N ASN A 118 -29.05 -2.32 18.24
CA ASN A 118 -29.53 -2.07 19.59
C ASN A 118 -28.49 -2.43 20.67
N GLY A 119 -27.21 -2.15 20.40
CA GLY A 119 -26.08 -2.42 21.30
C GLY A 119 -25.52 -3.85 21.23
N GLU A 120 -26.18 -4.77 20.52
CA GLU A 120 -25.73 -6.17 20.42
C GLU A 120 -24.89 -6.40 19.16
N PRO A 121 -23.72 -7.08 19.26
CA PRO A 121 -22.92 -7.47 18.10
C PRO A 121 -23.71 -8.29 17.10
N THR A 122 -23.71 -7.86 15.84
CA THR A 122 -24.46 -8.53 14.77
C THR A 122 -23.76 -8.42 13.41
N SER A 123 -24.22 -9.27 12.49
CA SER A 123 -23.91 -9.16 11.06
C SER A 123 -24.95 -8.28 10.39
N ILE A 124 -24.52 -7.20 9.74
CA ILE A 124 -25.37 -6.26 9.04
C ILE A 124 -25.20 -6.47 7.54
N GLU A 125 -26.27 -6.90 6.88
CA GLU A 125 -26.29 -6.99 5.41
C GLU A 125 -26.45 -5.61 4.79
N ILE A 126 -25.62 -5.30 3.79
CA ILE A 126 -25.77 -4.10 2.97
C ILE A 126 -26.83 -4.34 1.90
N ASN A 127 -27.96 -3.64 2.02
CA ASN A 127 -29.07 -3.72 1.07
C ASN A 127 -29.11 -2.52 0.12
N GLN A 128 -28.49 -1.40 0.51
CA GLN A 128 -28.49 -0.17 -0.28
C GLN A 128 -27.20 0.61 -0.04
N ILE A 129 -26.64 1.15 -1.13
CA ILE A 129 -25.52 2.09 -1.11
C ILE A 129 -25.95 3.31 -1.89
N GLU A 130 -26.00 4.47 -1.24
CA GLU A 130 -26.45 5.71 -1.86
C GLU A 130 -25.29 6.70 -2.01
N PRO A 131 -24.93 7.10 -3.25
CA PRO A 131 -23.88 8.09 -3.48
C PRO A 131 -24.41 9.52 -3.28
N HIS A 132 -23.64 10.30 -2.54
CA HIS A 132 -23.81 11.74 -2.31
C HIS A 132 -22.66 12.47 -3.01
N PRO A 133 -22.80 12.84 -4.29
CA PRO A 133 -21.77 13.59 -4.99
C PRO A 133 -21.57 14.96 -4.34
N PRO A 134 -20.34 15.51 -4.37
CA PRO A 134 -20.09 16.84 -3.84
C PRO A 134 -20.81 17.91 -4.68
N THR A 135 -21.23 18.98 -4.03
CA THR A 135 -21.64 20.24 -4.65
C THR A 135 -20.48 21.25 -4.59
N ASP A 136 -20.58 22.37 -5.33
CA ASP A 136 -19.58 23.45 -5.27
C ASP A 136 -19.38 24.02 -3.86
N LYS A 137 -20.36 23.81 -2.96
CA LYS A 137 -20.27 24.25 -1.55
C LYS A 137 -19.52 23.27 -0.66
N ASP A 138 -19.32 22.04 -1.12
CA ASP A 138 -18.78 20.94 -0.32
C ASP A 138 -17.26 20.78 -0.50
N SER A 139 -16.61 21.58 -1.35
CA SER A 139 -15.17 21.47 -1.59
C SER A 139 -14.34 21.75 -0.34
N ASP A 140 -14.82 22.66 0.51
CA ASP A 140 -14.22 23.03 1.79
C ASP A 140 -14.85 22.33 3.00
N GLU A 141 -15.83 21.43 2.77
CA GLU A 141 -16.37 20.58 3.82
C GLU A 141 -15.23 19.72 4.41
N LEU A 142 -15.17 19.59 5.73
CA LEU A 142 -14.23 18.69 6.38
C LEU A 142 -14.84 17.30 6.46
N VAL A 143 -13.99 16.29 6.32
CA VAL A 143 -14.31 14.91 6.68
C VAL A 143 -13.36 14.47 7.80
N TYR A 144 -13.76 13.46 8.55
CA TYR A 144 -13.15 13.12 9.83
C TYR A 144 -12.77 11.65 9.89
N ASP A 145 -11.64 11.36 10.52
CA ASP A 145 -11.27 10.00 10.95
C ASP A 145 -10.66 10.05 12.36
N LEU A 146 -10.85 8.96 13.12
CA LEU A 146 -10.46 8.88 14.53
C LEU A 146 -9.38 7.82 14.72
N LEU A 147 -8.23 8.24 15.21
CA LEU A 147 -7.20 7.32 15.67
C LEU A 147 -7.35 7.07 17.16
N LEU A 148 -7.39 5.80 17.54
CA LEU A 148 -7.58 5.37 18.92
C LEU A 148 -6.23 5.07 19.59
N GLU A 149 -6.18 5.14 20.91
CA GLU A 149 -4.99 4.74 21.66
C GLU A 149 -4.60 3.28 21.36
N ASN A 150 -3.29 3.01 21.34
CA ASN A 150 -2.73 1.71 20.95
C ASN A 150 -3.14 1.25 19.54
N TRP A 151 -3.42 2.15 18.60
CA TRP A 151 -3.78 1.79 17.22
C TRP A 151 -2.74 0.91 16.53
N GLU A 152 -1.46 1.01 16.93
CA GLU A 152 -0.37 0.16 16.44
C GLU A 152 -0.43 -1.27 16.99
N LYS A 153 -1.39 -1.57 17.87
CA LYS A 153 -1.59 -2.88 18.50
C LYS A 153 -3.06 -3.29 18.48
N GLY A 154 -3.35 -4.37 17.76
CA GLY A 154 -4.66 -5.03 17.81
C GLY A 154 -5.74 -4.42 16.92
N HIS A 155 -5.47 -3.28 16.26
CA HIS A 155 -6.36 -2.63 15.29
C HIS A 155 -7.79 -2.52 15.82
N ALA A 156 -7.98 -1.73 16.89
CA ALA A 156 -9.30 -1.51 17.45
C ALA A 156 -10.20 -0.83 16.42
N ALA A 157 -11.37 -1.41 16.17
CA ALA A 157 -12.42 -0.82 15.35
C ALA A 157 -13.38 -0.04 16.25
N TYR A 158 -13.77 1.15 15.84
CA TYR A 158 -14.84 1.93 16.49
C TYR A 158 -16.15 1.79 15.72
N TYR A 159 -17.24 2.27 16.32
CA TYR A 159 -18.59 2.10 15.78
C TYR A 159 -19.18 3.43 15.31
N VAL A 160 -19.63 3.47 14.06
CA VAL A 160 -20.26 4.63 13.42
C VAL A 160 -21.65 4.30 12.88
N GLY A 161 -22.59 5.24 12.92
CA GLY A 161 -23.95 5.06 12.42
C GLY A 161 -25.01 5.64 13.35
N GLY A 162 -26.03 4.85 13.67
CA GLY A 162 -27.05 5.15 14.67
C GLY A 162 -28.44 5.52 14.13
N PRO A 163 -29.42 5.69 15.04
CA PRO A 163 -29.31 5.43 16.48
C PRO A 163 -29.29 3.93 16.82
N ASP A 164 -29.86 3.07 15.98
CA ASP A 164 -30.03 1.65 16.33
C ASP A 164 -28.96 0.75 15.74
N ILE A 165 -28.41 1.12 14.58
CA ILE A 165 -27.46 0.31 13.80
C ILE A 165 -26.14 1.05 13.67
N PHE A 166 -25.05 0.41 14.12
CA PHE A 166 -23.69 0.92 13.93
C PHE A 166 -22.82 -0.08 13.19
N PHE A 167 -21.93 0.40 12.35
CA PHE A 167 -20.94 -0.40 11.63
C PHE A 167 -19.59 -0.30 12.33
N ALA A 168 -18.87 -1.41 12.42
CA ALA A 168 -17.48 -1.43 12.89
C ALA A 168 -16.54 -0.98 11.76
N VAL A 169 -15.72 0.03 12.04
CA VAL A 169 -14.82 0.67 11.06
C VAL A 169 -13.42 0.82 11.63
N ASP A 170 -12.42 0.81 10.76
CA ASP A 170 -11.02 1.02 11.12
C ASP A 170 -10.57 2.44 10.81
N ALA A 171 -9.63 2.94 11.61
CA ALA A 171 -8.89 4.15 11.27
C ALA A 171 -7.96 3.91 10.07
N GLU A 172 -7.67 4.98 9.32
CA GLU A 172 -6.92 4.92 8.08
C GLU A 172 -5.42 5.09 8.22
N THR A 173 -4.86 4.48 9.26
CA THR A 173 -3.44 4.58 9.52
C THR A 173 -2.74 3.27 9.17
N ALA A 174 -1.65 3.39 8.41
CA ALA A 174 -0.77 2.27 8.13
C ALA A 174 -0.10 1.79 9.42
N ASP A 175 -0.13 0.49 9.70
CA ASP A 175 0.55 -0.07 10.86
C ASP A 175 2.07 0.02 10.68
N PRO A 176 2.76 0.89 11.44
CA PRO A 176 4.17 1.15 11.23
C PRO A 176 5.03 -0.03 11.72
N LEU A 177 4.44 -0.97 12.48
CA LEU A 177 5.09 -2.20 12.93
C LEU A 177 4.98 -3.34 11.91
N HIS A 178 4.03 -3.26 10.96
CA HIS A 178 3.81 -4.31 9.99
C HIS A 178 5.00 -4.51 9.05
N GLU A 179 5.60 -3.41 8.56
CA GLU A 179 6.79 -3.43 7.69
C GLU A 179 7.84 -2.46 8.21
N THR A 180 8.46 -2.80 9.34
CA THR A 180 9.39 -1.92 10.05
C THR A 180 10.48 -1.34 9.16
N GLU A 181 11.03 -2.12 8.23
CA GLU A 181 12.07 -1.65 7.31
C GLU A 181 11.54 -0.58 6.33
N VAL A 182 10.31 -0.72 5.82
CA VAL A 182 9.66 0.29 4.96
C VAL A 182 9.35 1.53 5.79
N THR A 183 8.75 1.37 6.97
CA THR A 183 8.49 2.46 7.92
C THR A 183 9.76 3.26 8.20
N VAL A 184 10.89 2.61 8.46
CA VAL A 184 12.17 3.29 8.70
C VAL A 184 12.61 4.13 7.50
N ALA A 185 12.42 3.66 6.27
CA ALA A 185 12.73 4.45 5.08
C ALA A 185 11.80 5.68 4.95
N ILE A 186 10.49 5.50 5.16
CA ILE A 186 9.50 6.60 5.11
C ILE A 186 9.83 7.66 6.17
N VAL A 187 10.02 7.25 7.42
CA VAL A 187 10.33 8.16 8.53
C VAL A 187 11.66 8.89 8.30
N ALA A 188 12.68 8.18 7.80
CA ALA A 188 13.96 8.82 7.46
C ALA A 188 13.82 9.88 6.36
N ALA A 189 12.89 9.71 5.41
CA ALA A 189 12.57 10.75 4.43
C ALA A 189 11.82 11.91 5.09
N MET A 190 10.81 11.62 5.91
CA MET A 190 9.99 12.62 6.59
C MET A 190 10.80 13.51 7.53
N GLU A 191 11.66 12.94 8.36
CA GLU A 191 12.50 13.72 9.30
C GLU A 191 13.42 14.71 8.57
N MET A 192 13.79 14.45 7.32
CA MET A 192 14.58 15.38 6.52
C MET A 192 13.77 16.54 5.95
N VAL A 193 12.49 16.31 5.64
CA VAL A 193 11.69 17.25 4.83
C VAL A 193 10.55 17.88 5.60
N LYS A 194 10.23 17.41 6.82
CA LYS A 194 9.09 17.89 7.63
C LYS A 194 9.14 19.41 7.82
N SER A 195 10.27 19.97 8.24
CA SER A 195 10.41 21.43 8.43
C SER A 195 10.22 22.21 7.12
N ALA A 196 10.79 21.72 6.02
CA ALA A 196 10.66 22.35 4.71
C ALA A 196 9.24 22.21 4.15
N CYS A 197 8.55 21.10 4.45
CA CYS A 197 7.15 20.89 4.12
C CYS A 197 6.30 22.00 4.77
N TRP A 198 6.50 22.26 6.07
CA TRP A 198 5.79 23.35 6.75
C TRP A 198 6.03 24.74 6.17
N GLU A 199 7.24 24.99 5.67
CA GLU A 199 7.62 26.30 5.11
C GLU A 199 7.08 26.52 3.69
N HIS A 200 7.09 25.46 2.87
CA HIS A 200 6.92 25.59 1.42
C HIS A 200 5.59 25.04 0.90
N VAL A 201 4.86 24.26 1.68
CA VAL A 201 3.60 23.61 1.29
C VAL A 201 2.44 24.37 1.93
N LYS A 202 1.57 24.97 1.11
CA LYS A 202 0.43 25.77 1.61
C LYS A 202 -0.81 24.92 1.82
N ASP A 203 -1.10 24.05 0.85
CA ASP A 203 -2.19 23.09 0.92
C ASP A 203 -1.60 21.67 0.80
N PRO A 204 -1.30 21.00 1.93
CA PRO A 204 -0.63 19.70 1.90
C PRO A 204 -1.41 18.62 1.14
N GLN A 205 -2.73 18.75 1.04
CA GLN A 205 -3.56 17.80 0.30
C GLN A 205 -3.35 17.91 -1.21
N GLN A 206 -3.12 19.12 -1.73
CA GLN A 206 -2.94 19.40 -3.16
C GLN A 206 -1.47 19.45 -3.59
N ASP A 207 -0.63 20.07 -2.78
CA ASP A 207 0.74 20.41 -3.11
C ASP A 207 1.68 19.19 -3.00
N ILE A 208 1.55 18.36 -1.95
CA ILE A 208 2.44 17.21 -1.72
C ILE A 208 2.40 16.22 -2.91
N PRO A 209 1.24 15.79 -3.43
CA PRO A 209 1.19 14.93 -4.61
C PRO A 209 1.91 15.52 -5.82
N HIS A 210 1.82 16.85 -6.00
CA HIS A 210 2.51 17.53 -7.09
C HIS A 210 4.03 17.42 -6.94
N PHE A 211 4.55 17.63 -5.73
CA PHE A 211 5.97 17.50 -5.44
C PHE A 211 6.48 16.08 -5.62
N LEU A 212 5.75 15.08 -5.11
CA LEU A 212 6.14 13.67 -5.23
C LEU A 212 6.13 13.19 -6.70
N ALA A 213 5.13 13.62 -7.49
CA ALA A 213 5.05 13.28 -8.90
C ALA A 213 6.22 13.85 -9.74
N ALA A 214 6.91 14.89 -9.25
CA ALA A 214 8.06 15.49 -9.90
C ALA A 214 9.39 14.78 -9.57
N ILE A 215 9.40 13.82 -8.65
CA ILE A 215 10.62 13.10 -8.27
C ILE A 215 10.96 12.05 -9.31
N ASP A 216 12.17 12.17 -9.87
CA ASP A 216 12.82 11.07 -10.57
C ASP A 216 13.43 10.09 -9.56
N ILE A 217 12.87 8.89 -9.49
CA ILE A 217 13.33 7.80 -8.62
C ILE A 217 14.30 6.84 -9.30
N SER A 218 14.60 7.01 -10.59
CA SER A 218 15.38 6.04 -11.36
C SER A 218 16.80 5.83 -10.83
N ASP A 219 17.41 6.87 -10.23
CA ASP A 219 18.76 6.82 -9.67
C ASP A 219 18.80 6.54 -8.15
N LEU A 220 17.65 6.55 -7.47
CA LEU A 220 17.57 6.40 -6.02
C LEU A 220 18.15 5.07 -5.51
N PRO A 221 17.87 3.90 -6.13
CA PRO A 221 18.43 2.63 -5.67
C PRO A 221 19.96 2.65 -5.66
N ASP A 222 20.57 3.21 -6.70
CA ASP A 222 22.03 3.29 -6.82
C ASP A 222 22.66 4.25 -5.82
N LEU A 223 22.07 5.43 -5.64
CA LEU A 223 22.51 6.39 -4.63
C LEU A 223 22.41 5.79 -3.23
N ALA A 224 21.29 5.12 -2.92
CA ALA A 224 21.06 4.48 -1.63
C ALA A 224 22.04 3.32 -1.37
N ARG A 225 22.33 2.47 -2.36
CA ARG A 225 23.32 1.38 -2.22
C ARG A 225 24.74 1.90 -2.04
N LYS A 226 25.13 2.98 -2.72
CA LYS A 226 26.43 3.63 -2.51
C LYS A 226 26.53 4.19 -1.10
N ALA A 227 25.49 4.87 -0.63
CA ALA A 227 25.44 5.43 0.71
C ALA A 227 25.41 4.35 1.81
N SER A 228 24.69 3.24 1.61
CA SER A 228 24.54 2.18 2.62
C SER A 228 25.85 1.45 2.94
N ARG A 229 26.77 1.33 1.96
CA ARG A 229 28.10 0.72 2.16
C ARG A 229 28.97 1.49 3.15
N SER A 230 28.83 2.82 3.21
CA SER A 230 29.58 3.68 4.12
C SER A 230 29.22 3.44 5.60
N PHE A 231 28.03 2.89 5.90
CA PHE A 231 27.53 2.66 7.26
C PHE A 231 28.03 1.36 7.92
N VAL A 232 28.96 0.63 7.30
CA VAL A 232 29.48 -0.63 7.85
C VAL A 232 30.60 -0.40 8.90
N GLY A 233 31.10 0.84 9.07
CA GLY A 233 32.16 1.19 10.02
C GLY A 233 31.75 2.05 11.23
N ARG A 234 31.78 1.46 12.43
CA ARG A 234 32.07 2.02 13.77
C ARG A 234 31.27 3.17 14.44
N GLU A 235 30.37 3.92 13.81
CA GLU A 235 29.58 4.92 14.57
C GLU A 235 28.27 4.36 15.16
N LYS A 236 27.83 4.91 16.30
CA LYS A 236 26.52 4.62 16.92
C LYS A 236 25.45 4.94 15.89
N LYS A 237 24.87 3.88 15.32
CA LYS A 237 23.88 3.98 14.25
C LYS A 237 22.63 4.66 14.78
N TRP A 238 22.39 5.88 14.33
CA TRP A 238 21.09 6.51 14.45
C TRP A 238 20.04 5.61 13.79
N ARG A 239 18.95 5.36 14.52
CA ARG A 239 17.79 4.60 14.05
C ARG A 239 16.58 5.51 14.25
N PRO A 240 15.80 5.80 13.21
CA PRO A 240 14.52 6.48 13.37
C PRO A 240 13.68 5.74 14.41
N SER A 241 13.05 6.48 15.31
CA SER A 241 12.01 5.92 16.16
C SER A 241 10.77 5.67 15.31
N ILE A 242 10.05 4.59 15.62
CA ILE A 242 8.73 4.35 15.03
C ILE A 242 7.81 5.49 15.50
N PRO A 243 7.08 6.16 14.60
CA PRO A 243 6.21 7.27 14.96
C PRO A 243 5.21 6.86 16.03
N THR A 244 5.07 7.72 17.04
CA THR A 244 3.94 7.70 17.98
C THR A 244 2.96 8.81 17.58
N GLN A 245 1.83 8.92 18.28
CA GLN A 245 0.86 10.00 18.05
C GLN A 245 1.51 11.40 17.99
N ASP A 246 2.51 11.65 18.85
CA ASP A 246 3.18 12.95 18.96
C ASP A 246 3.92 13.35 17.68
N PHE A 247 4.25 12.36 16.84
CA PHE A 247 4.87 12.62 15.54
C PHE A 247 3.91 13.38 14.59
N TYR A 248 2.60 13.14 14.73
CA TYR A 248 1.52 13.73 13.92
C TYR A 248 0.85 14.93 14.59
N LEU A 249 1.40 15.39 15.71
CA LEU A 249 0.92 16.58 16.40
C LEU A 249 1.90 17.74 16.22
N ARG A 250 1.34 18.94 16.08
CA ARG A 250 2.06 20.20 16.10
C ARG A 250 1.33 21.14 17.06
N ASP A 251 2.03 21.59 18.09
CA ASP A 251 1.47 22.43 19.15
C ASP A 251 0.24 21.81 19.86
N GLY A 252 0.11 20.47 19.82
CA GLY A 252 -1.00 19.72 20.42
C GLY A 252 -2.16 19.43 19.46
N ASP A 253 -2.14 20.02 18.27
CA ASP A 253 -3.15 19.84 17.23
C ASP A 253 -2.65 18.92 16.10
N TRP A 254 -3.58 18.40 15.28
CA TRP A 254 -3.23 17.56 14.13
C TRP A 254 -2.36 18.30 13.11
N ASP A 255 -1.19 17.74 12.81
CA ASP A 255 -0.26 18.25 11.82
C ASP A 255 -0.57 17.66 10.43
N ALA A 256 -1.50 18.31 9.72
CA ALA A 256 -1.92 17.91 8.39
C ALA A 256 -0.74 17.69 7.43
N HIS A 257 0.30 18.54 7.49
CA HIS A 257 1.50 18.38 6.66
C HIS A 257 2.21 17.06 6.90
N THR A 258 2.36 16.66 8.17
CA THR A 258 3.02 15.39 8.51
C THR A 258 2.16 14.20 8.11
N SER A 259 0.86 14.20 8.44
CA SER A 259 -0.04 13.08 8.08
C SER A 259 -0.16 12.90 6.57
N PHE A 260 -0.37 13.98 5.80
CA PHE A 260 -0.44 13.87 4.35
C PHE A 260 0.89 13.47 3.73
N LEU A 261 2.01 13.96 4.27
CA LEU A 261 3.34 13.55 3.79
C LEU A 261 3.56 12.05 4.00
N GLU A 262 3.23 11.51 5.17
CA GLU A 262 3.29 10.06 5.41
C GLU A 262 2.39 9.31 4.43
N TYR A 263 1.10 9.68 4.40
CA TYR A 263 0.09 9.02 3.57
C TYR A 263 0.56 8.91 2.12
N TYR A 264 1.02 10.01 1.53
CA TYR A 264 1.46 10.00 0.14
C TYR A 264 2.81 9.29 -0.06
N LEU A 265 3.72 9.35 0.91
CA LEU A 265 4.97 8.59 0.85
C LEU A 265 4.72 7.08 0.90
N VAL A 266 3.86 6.62 1.80
CA VAL A 266 3.46 5.21 1.93
C VAL A 266 2.75 4.75 0.66
N ARG A 267 1.79 5.53 0.17
CA ARG A 267 1.01 5.21 -1.03
C ARG A 267 1.88 5.13 -2.29
N ASP A 268 2.68 6.16 -2.54
CA ASP A 268 3.39 6.31 -3.81
C ASP A 268 4.71 5.54 -3.83
N PHE A 269 5.36 5.34 -2.67
CA PHE A 269 6.68 4.71 -2.57
C PHE A 269 6.75 3.46 -1.69
N GLY A 270 5.76 3.16 -0.85
CA GLY A 270 5.84 2.05 0.11
C GLY A 270 6.13 0.69 -0.53
N ARG A 271 5.38 0.34 -1.60
CA ARG A 271 5.62 -0.89 -2.37
C ARG A 271 6.97 -0.89 -3.08
N TRP A 272 7.32 0.22 -3.73
CA TRP A 272 8.60 0.35 -4.42
C TRP A 272 9.79 0.20 -3.44
N ILE A 273 9.76 0.92 -2.32
CA ILE A 273 10.74 0.81 -1.22
C ILE A 273 10.86 -0.65 -0.79
N ARG A 274 9.74 -1.31 -0.47
CA ARG A 274 9.72 -2.73 -0.07
C ARG A 274 10.46 -3.60 -1.08
N SER A 275 10.12 -3.50 -2.37
CA SER A 275 10.78 -4.29 -3.41
C SER A 275 12.29 -3.97 -3.49
N GLU A 276 12.69 -2.70 -3.40
CA GLU A 276 14.11 -2.31 -3.38
C GLU A 276 14.86 -2.85 -2.17
N LEU A 277 14.21 -2.90 -1.02
CA LEU A 277 14.77 -3.43 0.21
C LEU A 277 15.00 -4.94 0.13
N LEU A 278 14.04 -5.68 -0.42
CA LEU A 278 14.12 -7.14 -0.54
C LEU A 278 15.10 -7.58 -1.63
N THR A 279 15.35 -6.71 -2.61
CA THR A 279 16.22 -7.02 -3.75
C THR A 279 17.42 -6.09 -3.90
N GLY A 280 17.80 -5.41 -2.82
CA GLY A 280 18.96 -4.49 -2.78
C GLY A 280 20.32 -5.16 -3.03
N TRP A 281 20.37 -6.49 -3.03
CA TRP A 281 21.51 -7.31 -3.45
C TRP A 281 21.69 -7.38 -4.97
N ARG A 282 20.65 -7.05 -5.76
CA ARG A 282 20.73 -7.01 -7.22
C ARG A 282 21.68 -5.90 -7.64
N SER A 283 22.41 -6.17 -8.72
CA SER A 283 23.32 -5.20 -9.29
C SER A 283 22.61 -4.46 -10.42
N ASP A 284 22.33 -3.17 -10.26
CA ASP A 284 21.82 -2.33 -11.35
C ASP A 284 22.95 -1.95 -12.30
N ILE A 285 23.76 -2.92 -12.75
CA ILE A 285 24.83 -2.64 -13.71
C ILE A 285 24.20 -2.47 -15.09
N VAL A 286 23.47 -1.36 -15.24
CA VAL A 286 23.07 -0.75 -16.48
C VAL A 286 24.38 -0.43 -17.22
N GLY A 287 24.68 -1.20 -18.26
CA GLY A 287 25.86 -1.00 -19.11
C GLY A 287 26.87 -2.14 -19.19
N ARG A 288 26.67 -3.28 -18.51
CA ARG A 288 27.34 -4.53 -18.93
C ARG A 288 26.71 -5.04 -20.23
N SER A 289 27.47 -5.80 -21.02
CA SER A 289 26.99 -6.44 -22.25
C SER A 289 25.61 -7.03 -22.02
N LEU A 290 24.65 -6.69 -22.89
CA LEU A 290 23.29 -7.24 -22.85
C LEU A 290 23.37 -8.74 -22.61
N GLY A 291 22.87 -9.16 -21.46
CA GLY A 291 22.75 -10.56 -21.14
C GLY A 291 21.87 -11.25 -22.16
N ASP A 292 22.10 -12.53 -22.39
CA ASP A 292 21.31 -13.32 -23.33
C ASP A 292 20.22 -14.15 -22.63
N HIS A 293 20.13 -14.12 -21.30
CA HIS A 293 19.04 -14.74 -20.55
C HIS A 293 17.93 -13.74 -20.22
N LEU A 294 16.69 -14.10 -20.54
CA LEU A 294 15.52 -13.40 -20.03
C LEU A 294 15.24 -13.86 -18.60
N VAL A 295 15.21 -12.92 -17.67
CA VAL A 295 14.96 -13.17 -16.25
C VAL A 295 13.73 -12.41 -15.81
N VAL A 296 12.79 -13.12 -15.20
CA VAL A 296 11.59 -12.54 -14.60
C VAL A 296 11.78 -12.46 -13.09
N GLY A 297 11.84 -11.26 -12.53
CA GLY A 297 11.72 -11.08 -11.08
C GLY A 297 10.27 -11.04 -10.66
N LEU A 298 9.86 -11.88 -9.72
CA LEU A 298 8.53 -11.89 -9.11
C LEU A 298 8.67 -11.46 -7.65
N PHE A 299 7.92 -10.44 -7.22
CA PHE A 299 8.10 -9.83 -5.89
C PHE A 299 6.89 -10.09 -4.99
N ASP A 300 5.77 -9.49 -5.36
CA ASP A 300 4.54 -9.44 -4.58
C ASP A 300 3.37 -9.95 -5.41
N LEU A 301 2.51 -10.73 -4.79
CA LEU A 301 1.19 -11.11 -5.30
C LEU A 301 0.16 -10.64 -4.29
N GLU A 302 -0.74 -9.75 -4.70
CA GLU A 302 -1.81 -9.20 -3.86
C GLU A 302 -3.16 -9.45 -4.52
N LEU A 303 -4.13 -9.96 -3.75
CA LEU A 303 -5.49 -10.26 -4.20
C LEU A 303 -6.53 -9.39 -3.49
N ILE A 304 -7.67 -9.18 -4.16
CA ILE A 304 -8.86 -8.52 -3.63
C ILE A 304 -10.01 -9.51 -3.59
N GLY A 305 -10.85 -9.41 -2.55
CA GLY A 305 -12.02 -10.26 -2.38
C GLY A 305 -11.64 -11.58 -1.74
N GLU A 306 -11.82 -12.68 -2.47
CA GLU A 306 -11.59 -14.02 -1.92
C GLU A 306 -10.10 -14.31 -1.66
N PRO A 307 -9.73 -14.85 -0.49
CA PRO A 307 -8.36 -15.24 -0.21
C PRO A 307 -7.92 -16.44 -1.04
N MET A 308 -6.60 -16.62 -1.12
CA MET A 308 -6.04 -17.93 -1.45
C MET A 308 -6.33 -18.89 -0.29
N ILE A 309 -7.06 -19.97 -0.59
CA ILE A 309 -7.37 -21.09 0.31
C ILE A 309 -6.11 -21.62 1.04
N ALA A 310 -6.24 -21.80 2.36
CA ALA A 310 -5.20 -22.38 3.21
C ALA A 310 -4.79 -23.80 2.77
N ASN A 311 -3.53 -24.15 3.00
CA ASN A 311 -2.94 -25.47 2.75
C ASN A 311 -3.08 -25.95 1.29
N THR A 312 -3.14 -25.00 0.35
CA THR A 312 -3.16 -25.29 -1.08
C THR A 312 -1.89 -24.81 -1.74
N ASP A 313 -1.44 -25.55 -2.75
CA ASP A 313 -0.32 -25.14 -3.57
C ASP A 313 -0.79 -24.05 -4.54
N ILE A 314 0.00 -22.99 -4.59
CA ILE A 314 -0.23 -21.87 -5.49
C ILE A 314 0.93 -21.85 -6.46
N SER A 315 0.63 -21.84 -7.75
CA SER A 315 1.67 -21.83 -8.77
C SER A 315 1.47 -20.70 -9.75
N ILE A 316 2.59 -20.15 -10.22
CA ILE A 316 2.65 -19.15 -11.27
C ILE A 316 3.30 -19.79 -12.48
N GLU A 317 2.52 -20.00 -13.54
CA GLU A 317 3.02 -20.44 -14.85
C GLU A 317 3.38 -19.22 -15.69
N LEU A 318 4.62 -19.17 -16.17
CA LEU A 318 5.18 -18.09 -16.97
C LEU A 318 5.52 -18.60 -18.38
N GLU A 319 5.06 -17.87 -19.39
CA GLU A 319 5.30 -18.17 -20.80
C GLU A 319 5.77 -16.89 -21.51
N ALA A 320 6.98 -16.92 -22.10
CA ALA A 320 7.48 -15.82 -22.91
C ALA A 320 7.04 -16.02 -24.37
N LYS A 321 6.12 -15.18 -24.84
CA LYS A 321 5.58 -15.20 -26.21
C LYS A 321 6.38 -14.28 -27.11
N GLY A 322 6.65 -14.73 -28.33
CA GLY A 322 7.43 -13.98 -29.30
C GLY A 322 8.93 -13.95 -28.98
N ILE A 323 9.44 -14.88 -28.17
CA ILE A 323 10.88 -15.05 -27.92
C ILE A 323 11.24 -16.51 -28.16
N GLN A 324 12.26 -16.76 -28.97
CA GLN A 324 12.80 -18.10 -29.17
C GLN A 324 13.83 -18.39 -28.08
N LEU A 325 13.49 -19.26 -27.13
CA LEU A 325 14.35 -19.63 -26.00
C LEU A 325 15.03 -20.98 -26.25
N ILE A 326 16.33 -21.08 -25.95
CA ILE A 326 17.06 -22.35 -26.00
C ILE A 326 16.52 -23.30 -24.91
N TRP A 327 16.07 -24.50 -25.32
CA TRP A 327 15.62 -25.59 -24.44
C TRP A 327 14.38 -25.27 -23.57
N SER A 328 13.48 -24.38 -24.02
CA SER A 328 12.34 -23.96 -23.20
C SER A 328 11.07 -23.66 -24.01
N ASP A 329 10.48 -24.68 -24.64
CA ASP A 329 9.10 -24.59 -25.15
C ASP A 329 8.05 -24.78 -24.04
N VAL A 330 8.49 -25.05 -22.81
CA VAL A 330 7.63 -25.36 -21.66
C VAL A 330 7.50 -24.14 -20.76
N PRO A 331 6.28 -23.75 -20.35
CA PRO A 331 6.07 -22.72 -19.34
C PRO A 331 6.90 -22.99 -18.07
N LYS A 332 7.53 -21.94 -17.53
CA LYS A 332 8.22 -22.04 -16.24
C LYS A 332 7.18 -21.97 -15.12
N CYS A 333 7.20 -22.94 -14.22
CA CYS A 333 6.27 -23.00 -13.10
C CYS A 333 7.01 -22.62 -11.81
N VAL A 334 6.49 -21.63 -11.09
CA VAL A 334 6.97 -21.24 -9.75
C VAL A 334 5.91 -21.63 -8.73
N THR A 335 6.21 -22.62 -7.89
CA THR A 335 5.34 -22.97 -6.75
C THR A 335 5.67 -22.07 -5.57
N LEU A 336 4.64 -21.43 -5.04
CA LEU A 336 4.71 -20.62 -3.83
C LEU A 336 4.48 -21.50 -2.60
N PRO A 337 5.08 -21.16 -1.45
CA PRO A 337 4.84 -21.90 -0.22
C PRO A 337 3.34 -21.90 0.15
N ALA A 338 2.79 -23.05 0.48
CA ALA A 338 1.45 -23.13 1.03
C ALA A 338 1.39 -22.39 2.39
N SER A 339 0.30 -21.66 2.61
CA SER A 339 0.05 -20.97 3.89
C SER A 339 -0.92 -21.79 4.74
N ALA A 340 -0.66 -21.86 6.05
CA ALA A 340 -1.56 -22.51 7.00
C ALA A 340 -2.90 -21.79 7.18
N LYS A 341 -2.98 -20.52 6.77
CA LYS A 341 -4.16 -19.66 6.85
C LYS A 341 -4.52 -19.09 5.48
N PRO A 342 -5.78 -18.71 5.25
CA PRO A 342 -6.14 -17.94 4.06
C PRO A 342 -5.29 -16.67 4.00
N ILE A 343 -4.76 -16.36 2.82
CA ILE A 343 -3.90 -15.20 2.61
C ILE A 343 -4.29 -14.47 1.33
N TRP A 344 -4.15 -13.16 1.37
CA TRP A 344 -4.40 -12.28 0.22
C TRP A 344 -3.11 -11.74 -0.38
N THR A 345 -2.02 -11.82 0.38
CA THR A 345 -0.71 -11.31 -0.03
C THR A 345 0.34 -12.39 0.12
N ILE A 346 1.12 -12.64 -0.94
CA ILE A 346 2.31 -13.50 -0.89
C ILE A 346 3.51 -12.66 -1.31
N ARG A 347 4.54 -12.70 -0.49
CA ARG A 347 5.85 -12.12 -0.75
C ARG A 347 6.81 -13.26 -1.00
N PHE A 348 7.49 -13.26 -2.14
CA PHE A 348 8.32 -14.42 -2.51
C PHE A 348 9.61 -14.10 -3.25
N ASP A 349 9.88 -12.85 -3.64
CA ASP A 349 11.17 -12.34 -4.17
C ASP A 349 12.00 -13.37 -4.94
N ARG A 350 11.46 -13.88 -6.06
CA ARG A 350 12.12 -14.91 -6.88
C ARG A 350 12.58 -14.35 -8.21
N SER A 351 13.75 -14.79 -8.67
CA SER A 351 14.17 -14.62 -10.06
C SER A 351 13.97 -15.93 -10.81
N VAL A 352 13.30 -15.86 -11.95
CA VAL A 352 13.04 -17.00 -12.84
C VAL A 352 13.84 -16.81 -14.11
N ASP A 353 14.84 -17.65 -14.30
CA ASP A 353 15.56 -17.72 -15.58
C ASP A 353 14.69 -18.43 -16.62
N MET A 354 14.17 -17.66 -17.57
CA MET A 354 13.37 -18.18 -18.69
C MET A 354 14.26 -18.91 -19.70
N GLY A 355 15.56 -18.68 -19.68
CA GLY A 355 16.55 -19.25 -20.57
C GLY A 355 17.14 -18.24 -21.53
N ARG A 356 18.08 -18.74 -22.35
CA ARG A 356 18.82 -17.94 -23.32
C ARG A 356 17.95 -17.64 -24.54
N ALA A 357 17.75 -16.37 -24.88
CA ALA A 357 17.04 -15.96 -26.08
C ALA A 357 17.94 -16.01 -27.33
N LEU A 358 17.40 -16.54 -28.43
CA LEU A 358 18.04 -16.57 -29.75
C LEU A 358 17.52 -15.46 -30.67
N ALA A 359 16.23 -15.18 -30.58
CA ALA A 359 15.54 -14.20 -31.40
C ALA A 359 14.33 -13.64 -30.65
N THR A 360 13.99 -12.39 -30.91
CA THR A 360 12.84 -11.68 -30.33
C THR A 360 11.96 -11.15 -31.47
N ALA A 361 10.65 -11.34 -31.34
CA ALA A 361 9.66 -10.71 -32.19
C ALA A 361 9.58 -9.21 -31.86
N PRO A 362 8.98 -8.36 -32.73
CA PRO A 362 8.85 -6.93 -32.48
C PRO A 362 8.04 -6.55 -31.24
N SER A 363 7.18 -7.45 -30.75
CA SER A 363 6.32 -7.21 -29.58
C SER A 363 6.23 -8.46 -28.71
N PRO A 364 7.35 -8.82 -28.04
CA PRO A 364 7.36 -9.97 -27.16
C PRO A 364 6.61 -9.66 -25.87
N MET A 365 6.02 -10.69 -25.28
CA MET A 365 5.13 -10.54 -24.13
C MET A 365 5.32 -11.71 -23.17
N LEU A 366 5.41 -11.42 -21.89
CA LEU A 366 5.29 -12.40 -20.83
C LEU A 366 3.80 -12.61 -20.54
N ALA A 367 3.33 -13.86 -20.62
CA ALA A 367 2.02 -14.27 -20.15
C ALA A 367 2.17 -15.07 -18.85
N GLY A 368 1.41 -14.69 -17.83
CA GLY A 368 1.38 -15.37 -16.55
C GLY A 368 0.01 -15.96 -16.25
N LYS A 369 -0.03 -17.16 -15.63
CA LYS A 369 -1.25 -17.75 -15.07
C LYS A 369 -1.00 -18.13 -13.62
N ILE A 370 -1.92 -17.74 -12.75
CA ILE A 370 -1.89 -18.08 -11.33
C ILE A 370 -2.88 -19.22 -11.12
N ARG A 371 -2.42 -20.30 -10.50
CA ARG A 371 -3.25 -21.47 -10.20
C ARG A 371 -3.27 -21.76 -8.71
N GLN A 372 -4.40 -22.30 -8.28
CA GLN A 372 -4.59 -22.91 -6.97
C GLN A 372 -5.23 -24.27 -7.17
N ASN A 373 -4.61 -25.33 -6.65
CA ASN A 373 -5.08 -26.71 -6.88
C ASN A 373 -5.37 -27.02 -8.36
N GLN A 374 -4.46 -26.59 -9.27
CA GLN A 374 -4.58 -26.70 -10.73
C GLN A 374 -5.67 -25.83 -11.39
N GLN A 375 -6.62 -25.28 -10.63
CA GLN A 375 -7.61 -24.33 -11.15
C GLN A 375 -6.94 -22.98 -11.40
N VAL A 376 -7.25 -22.36 -12.55
CA VAL A 376 -6.76 -21.02 -12.86
C VAL A 376 -7.54 -20.01 -12.03
N LEU A 377 -6.85 -19.31 -11.14
CA LEU A 377 -7.40 -18.18 -10.41
C LEU A 377 -7.44 -16.93 -11.30
N GLY A 378 -6.33 -16.65 -11.99
CA GLY A 378 -6.25 -15.50 -12.87
C GLY A 378 -5.04 -15.50 -13.79
N HIS A 379 -4.96 -14.48 -14.63
CA HIS A 379 -3.91 -14.31 -15.63
C HIS A 379 -3.46 -12.85 -15.70
N PHE A 380 -2.22 -12.65 -16.11
CA PHE A 380 -1.63 -11.32 -16.34
C PHE A 380 -0.75 -11.33 -17.58
N ARG A 381 -0.42 -10.14 -18.08
CA ARG A 381 0.46 -9.94 -19.23
C ARG A 381 1.40 -8.76 -18.99
N ALA A 382 2.67 -8.93 -19.37
CA ALA A 382 3.67 -7.88 -19.31
C ALA A 382 4.42 -7.78 -20.65
N ALA A 383 4.63 -6.57 -21.14
CA ALA A 383 5.44 -6.35 -22.35
C ALA A 383 6.93 -6.60 -22.02
N ILE A 384 7.64 -7.29 -22.92
CA ILE A 384 9.08 -7.52 -22.78
C ILE A 384 9.82 -6.51 -23.66
N ALA A 385 10.80 -5.79 -23.09
CA ALA A 385 11.63 -4.85 -23.85
C ALA A 385 12.55 -5.61 -24.83
N VAL A 386 12.52 -5.19 -26.11
CA VAL A 386 13.26 -5.84 -27.22
C VAL A 386 14.72 -5.39 -27.29
N ASP A 387 14.99 -4.15 -26.87
CA ASP A 387 16.31 -3.51 -26.88
C ASP A 387 17.19 -3.94 -25.69
N GLY A 388 16.69 -4.87 -24.89
CA GLY A 388 17.39 -5.37 -23.73
C GLY A 388 17.41 -4.41 -22.54
N GLN A 389 16.71 -3.27 -22.63
CA GLN A 389 16.57 -2.36 -21.51
C GLN A 389 15.79 -3.06 -20.38
N PRO A 390 16.26 -2.96 -19.13
CA PRO A 390 15.50 -3.50 -18.01
C PRO A 390 14.16 -2.78 -17.93
N THR A 391 13.08 -3.53 -17.79
CA THR A 391 11.80 -2.90 -17.47
C THR A 391 11.80 -2.52 -16.00
N PRO A 392 11.39 -1.30 -15.62
CA PRO A 392 11.26 -0.94 -14.23
C PRO A 392 10.27 -1.90 -13.54
N ARG A 393 10.47 -2.13 -12.25
CA ARG A 393 9.50 -2.87 -11.42
C ARG A 393 8.14 -2.21 -11.54
N THR A 394 7.15 -2.99 -11.92
CA THR A 394 5.82 -2.49 -12.24
C THR A 394 4.77 -3.49 -11.75
N ASP A 395 3.64 -2.95 -11.27
CA ASP A 395 2.45 -3.71 -10.92
C ASP A 395 1.65 -4.06 -12.18
N TYR A 396 1.27 -5.34 -12.31
CA TYR A 396 0.41 -5.84 -13.37
C TYR A 396 -0.87 -6.40 -12.78
N PHE A 397 -2.01 -5.94 -13.27
CA PHE A 397 -3.30 -6.48 -12.85
C PHE A 397 -3.48 -7.94 -13.24
N ILE A 398 -4.10 -8.69 -12.34
CA ILE A 398 -4.49 -10.08 -12.51
C ILE A 398 -5.98 -10.10 -12.81
N PHE A 399 -6.34 -10.75 -13.90
CA PHE A 399 -7.71 -10.88 -14.37
C PHE A 399 -8.19 -12.32 -14.16
N ASN A 400 -9.38 -12.50 -13.60
CA ASN A 400 -10.03 -13.81 -13.54
C ASN A 400 -10.50 -14.26 -14.94
N PRO A 401 -11.03 -15.48 -15.11
CA PRO A 401 -11.54 -15.95 -16.40
C PRO A 401 -12.66 -15.10 -17.01
N ASP A 402 -13.41 -14.37 -16.18
CA ASP A 402 -14.50 -13.48 -16.60
C ASP A 402 -14.01 -12.06 -16.97
N GLY A 403 -12.71 -11.78 -16.81
CA GLY A 403 -12.11 -10.50 -17.14
C GLY A 403 -12.17 -9.45 -16.02
N PHE A 404 -12.58 -9.82 -14.81
CA PHE A 404 -12.54 -8.93 -13.65
C PHE A 404 -11.15 -8.91 -13.02
N VAL A 405 -10.72 -7.73 -12.56
CA VAL A 405 -9.48 -7.60 -11.79
C VAL A 405 -9.68 -8.21 -10.41
N ILE A 406 -8.87 -9.21 -10.07
CA ILE A 406 -8.90 -9.90 -8.77
C ILE A 406 -7.65 -9.67 -7.93
N GLY A 407 -6.68 -8.93 -8.46
CA GLY A 407 -5.41 -8.71 -7.80
C GLY A 407 -4.39 -8.02 -8.70
N ARG A 408 -3.17 -7.95 -8.20
CA ARG A 408 -1.99 -7.52 -8.95
C ARG A 408 -0.76 -8.34 -8.58
N ILE A 409 0.20 -8.35 -9.49
CA ILE A 409 1.53 -8.93 -9.29
C ILE A 409 2.59 -7.89 -9.63
N CYS A 410 3.56 -7.70 -8.75
CA CYS A 410 4.74 -6.89 -9.02
C CYS A 410 5.82 -7.75 -9.66
N LEU A 411 6.33 -7.33 -10.82
CA LEU A 411 7.43 -8.00 -11.51
C LEU A 411 8.38 -7.03 -12.21
N ASP A 412 9.57 -7.53 -12.53
CA ASP A 412 10.52 -6.91 -13.46
C ASP A 412 11.02 -7.93 -14.49
N LEU A 413 11.51 -7.41 -15.61
CA LEU A 413 12.04 -8.18 -16.73
C LEU A 413 13.43 -7.65 -17.03
N ARG A 414 14.41 -8.55 -16.99
CA ARG A 414 15.83 -8.19 -17.13
C ARG A 414 16.53 -9.16 -18.06
N TRP A 415 17.57 -8.65 -18.70
CA TRP A 415 18.46 -9.42 -19.57
C TRP A 415 19.80 -9.59 -18.89
N LEU A 416 20.08 -10.79 -18.39
CA LEU A 416 21.27 -11.09 -17.58
C LEU A 416 22.18 -12.09 -18.27
N SER A 417 23.49 -11.96 -18.06
CA SER A 417 24.41 -13.03 -18.43
C SER A 417 24.28 -14.18 -17.43
N LYS A 418 24.67 -15.40 -17.85
CA LYS A 418 24.75 -16.54 -16.92
C LYS A 418 25.67 -16.28 -15.72
N SER A 419 26.70 -15.46 -15.89
CA SER A 419 27.57 -15.02 -14.79
C SER A 419 26.85 -14.08 -13.83
N ASP A 420 26.12 -13.08 -14.34
CA ASP A 420 25.40 -12.14 -13.48
C ASP A 420 24.29 -12.85 -12.71
N LEU A 421 23.59 -13.81 -13.32
CA LEU A 421 22.63 -14.68 -12.64
C LEU A 421 23.24 -15.41 -11.43
N ARG A 422 24.47 -15.94 -11.58
CA ARG A 422 25.18 -16.62 -10.47
C ARG A 422 25.60 -15.65 -9.38
N LEU A 423 26.10 -14.47 -9.76
CA LEU A 423 26.49 -13.42 -8.81
C LEU A 423 25.29 -12.93 -8.02
N GLU A 424 24.14 -12.75 -8.68
CA GLU A 424 22.88 -12.38 -8.05
C GLU A 424 22.38 -13.45 -7.07
N ALA A 425 22.41 -14.71 -7.48
CA ALA A 425 22.03 -15.82 -6.60
C ALA A 425 22.93 -15.93 -5.36
N ASP A 426 24.23 -15.69 -5.51
CA ASP A 426 25.19 -15.66 -4.40
C ASP A 426 24.96 -14.44 -3.49
N ALA A 427 24.77 -13.25 -4.06
CA ALA A 427 24.51 -12.03 -3.30
C ALA A 427 23.20 -12.12 -2.49
N ALA A 428 22.16 -12.74 -3.06
CA ALA A 428 20.89 -12.97 -2.37
C ALA A 428 21.06 -13.83 -1.10
N GLN A 429 21.93 -14.85 -1.11
CA GLN A 429 22.19 -15.69 0.06
C GLN A 429 22.85 -14.93 1.21
N HIS A 430 23.58 -13.86 0.90
CA HIS A 430 24.25 -13.00 1.87
C HIS A 430 23.44 -11.75 2.23
N TRP A 431 22.23 -11.60 1.68
CA TRP A 431 21.35 -10.48 1.98
C TRP A 431 20.66 -10.69 3.33
N THR A 432 21.03 -9.89 4.32
CA THR A 432 20.55 -10.05 5.70
C THR A 432 19.67 -8.86 6.09
N ARG A 433 18.89 -9.02 7.16
CA ARG A 433 18.11 -7.92 7.76
C ARG A 433 18.94 -6.68 8.07
N ARG A 434 20.23 -6.85 8.43
CA ARG A 434 21.15 -5.72 8.66
C ARG A 434 21.41 -4.94 7.38
N HIS A 435 21.57 -5.63 6.24
CA HIS A 435 21.73 -4.99 4.94
C HIS A 435 20.46 -4.24 4.54
N ILE A 436 19.29 -4.89 4.71
CA ILE A 436 17.98 -4.29 4.45
C ILE A 436 17.80 -3.00 5.25
N MET A 437 17.98 -3.03 6.56
CA MET A 437 17.81 -1.85 7.42
C MET A 437 18.78 -0.71 7.05
N SER A 438 20.02 -1.04 6.70
CA SER A 438 20.98 -0.04 6.25
C SER A 438 20.61 0.59 4.92
N LEU A 439 20.02 -0.19 4.01
CA LEU A 439 19.51 0.30 2.75
C LEU A 439 18.25 1.16 2.97
N ALA A 440 17.36 0.79 3.90
CA ALA A 440 16.15 1.54 4.20
C ALA A 440 16.43 2.97 4.66
N ILE A 441 17.34 3.14 5.62
CA ILE A 441 17.77 4.47 6.07
C ILE A 441 18.38 5.26 4.91
N ALA A 442 19.24 4.62 4.09
CA ALA A 442 19.88 5.29 2.96
C ALA A 442 18.86 5.71 1.91
N LEU A 443 17.92 4.84 1.55
CA LEU A 443 16.87 5.06 0.57
C LEU A 443 15.93 6.19 1.00
N GLY A 444 15.46 6.13 2.25
CA GLY A 444 14.65 7.19 2.86
C GLY A 444 15.34 8.55 2.81
N ARG A 445 16.63 8.61 3.16
CA ARG A 445 17.39 9.86 3.09
C ARG A 445 17.56 10.39 1.67
N GLN A 446 17.84 9.52 0.70
CA GLN A 446 17.95 9.95 -0.70
C GLN A 446 16.61 10.45 -1.24
N LEU A 447 15.50 9.81 -0.89
CA LEU A 447 14.16 10.30 -1.19
C LEU A 447 13.90 11.67 -0.55
N GLY A 448 14.27 11.84 0.72
CA GLY A 448 14.20 13.12 1.43
C GLY A 448 14.99 14.24 0.73
N TYR A 449 16.22 13.97 0.27
CA TYR A 449 17.00 14.96 -0.49
C TYR A 449 16.31 15.37 -1.80
N LYS A 450 15.74 14.41 -2.55
CA LYS A 450 15.00 14.71 -3.79
C LYS A 450 13.77 15.56 -3.51
N LEU A 451 13.01 15.23 -2.47
CA LEU A 451 11.85 16.00 -2.01
C LEU A 451 12.22 17.43 -1.62
N LEU A 452 13.26 17.60 -0.81
CA LEU A 452 13.73 18.92 -0.37
C LEU A 452 14.09 19.81 -1.58
N ALA A 453 14.77 19.24 -2.57
CA ALA A 453 15.10 19.94 -3.81
C ALA A 453 13.84 20.40 -4.58
N GLN A 454 12.74 19.63 -4.54
CA GLN A 454 11.47 20.05 -5.15
C GLN A 454 10.82 21.21 -4.39
N PHE A 455 10.84 21.19 -3.05
CA PHE A 455 10.30 22.28 -2.23
C PHE A 455 11.08 23.59 -2.44
N GLU A 456 12.42 23.53 -2.45
CA GLU A 456 13.28 24.68 -2.70
C GLU A 456 13.07 25.26 -4.10
N ALA A 457 12.99 24.40 -5.12
CA ALA A 457 12.76 24.82 -6.50
C ALA A 457 11.41 25.54 -6.69
N HIS A 458 10.36 25.13 -5.97
CA HIS A 458 9.06 25.78 -6.01
C HIS A 458 9.05 27.14 -5.31
N SER A 459 9.78 27.27 -4.20
CA SER A 459 9.93 28.54 -3.50
C SER A 459 10.64 29.58 -4.36
N MET A 460 11.67 29.20 -5.10
CA MET A 460 12.36 30.10 -6.04
C MET A 460 11.50 30.54 -7.22
N ARG A 461 10.47 29.77 -7.61
CA ARG A 461 9.54 30.15 -8.71
C ARG A 461 8.40 31.05 -8.25
N SER A 462 8.15 31.12 -6.96
CA SER A 462 7.05 31.90 -6.37
C SER A 462 7.46 33.32 -5.98
N ILE A 463 8.77 33.63 -6.01
CA ILE A 463 9.38 34.95 -5.84
C ILE A 463 9.56 35.58 -7.22
#